data_AF-A0A9E4RD22-F1
#
_entry.id   AF-A0A9E4RD22-F1
#
_cell.length_a   1.000
_cell.length_b   1.000
_cell.length_c   1.000
_cell.angle_alpha   90.00
_cell.angle_beta   90.00
_cell.angle_gamma   90.00
#
_symmetry.space_group_name_H-M   'P 1'
#
loop_
_entity.id
_entity.type
_entity.pdbx_description
1 polymer ?
#
loop_
_entity_poly.entity_id
_entity_poly.type
_entity_poly.pdbx_seq_one_letter_code
_entity_poly.pdbx_strand_id
1 'polypeptide(L)'
;MVSEPTGPRITPTENGPYQVSGWVPVHRADGTPAAETEEEVYLCRCGGSSNKPYCDDTHVRKPYDGTEAADRGTTESRRDVYDGDGIAIYDDRSICAHIGNCTDNLASVFKLGV
;
A
#
# COMPACT_ATOMS: atom_id res chain seq x y z
N MET A 1 -10.07 -29.48 0.75
CA MET A 1 -8.66 -29.09 0.79
C MET A 1 -8.40 -28.27 -0.46
N VAL A 2 -8.46 -26.94 -0.36
CA VAL A 2 -8.17 -26.07 -1.50
C VAL A 2 -6.65 -26.06 -1.60
N SER A 3 -6.10 -26.59 -2.69
CA SER A 3 -4.66 -26.57 -2.94
C SER A 3 -4.16 -25.14 -2.87
N GLU A 4 -3.09 -24.90 -2.11
CA GLU A 4 -2.49 -23.58 -2.04
C GLU A 4 -2.06 -23.13 -3.45
N PRO A 5 -2.30 -21.87 -3.81
CA PRO A 5 -1.98 -21.36 -5.13
C PRO A 5 -0.46 -21.39 -5.35
N THR A 6 -0.02 -22.16 -6.34
CA THR A 6 1.38 -22.38 -6.75
C THR A 6 2.01 -21.22 -7.53
N GLY A 7 1.57 -19.99 -7.27
CA GLY A 7 1.98 -18.79 -8.00
C GLY A 7 2.58 -17.72 -7.10
N PRO A 8 3.19 -16.67 -7.68
CA PRO A 8 3.80 -15.58 -6.92
C PRO A 8 2.77 -14.91 -6.01
N ARG A 9 3.15 -14.67 -4.75
CA ARG A 9 2.26 -14.16 -3.71
C ARG A 9 2.99 -13.18 -2.81
N ILE A 10 2.28 -12.14 -2.38
CA ILE A 10 2.72 -11.21 -1.35
C ILE A 10 1.64 -11.19 -0.27
N THR A 11 2.02 -11.56 0.95
CA THR A 11 1.14 -11.61 2.11
C THR A 11 1.67 -10.66 3.19
N PRO A 12 0.93 -9.61 3.60
CA PRO A 12 1.27 -8.85 4.79
C PRO A 12 1.01 -9.70 6.03
N THR A 13 2.04 -10.00 6.81
CA THR A 13 1.86 -10.73 8.07
C THR A 13 1.36 -9.80 9.16
N GLU A 14 0.62 -10.34 10.13
CA GLU A 14 0.09 -9.57 11.27
C GLU A 14 1.22 -8.85 12.01
N ASN A 15 1.15 -7.52 12.11
CA ASN A 15 2.16 -6.66 12.74
C ASN A 15 3.61 -6.95 12.30
N GLY A 16 3.79 -7.45 11.07
CA GLY A 16 5.06 -7.98 10.61
C GLY A 16 5.39 -7.61 9.16
N PRO A 17 6.41 -8.26 8.59
CA PRO A 17 6.88 -8.01 7.23
C PRO A 17 5.87 -8.38 6.14
N TYR A 18 6.21 -8.07 4.89
CA TYR A 18 5.62 -8.75 3.74
C TYR A 18 6.33 -10.08 3.53
N GLN A 19 5.58 -11.18 3.57
CA GLN A 19 6.03 -12.49 3.12
C GLN A 19 5.80 -12.57 1.61
N VAL A 20 6.87 -12.67 0.84
CA VAL A 20 6.84 -12.78 -0.62
C VAL A 20 7.25 -14.20 -0.98
N SER A 21 6.39 -14.94 -1.66
CA SER A 21 6.65 -16.34 -2.03
C SER A 21 6.41 -16.60 -3.52
N GLY A 22 6.97 -17.70 -4.03
CA GLY A 22 6.83 -18.13 -5.42
C GLY A 22 7.93 -17.59 -6.33
N TRP A 23 9.18 -17.53 -5.84
CA TRP A 23 10.36 -17.19 -6.64
C TRP A 23 10.29 -15.80 -7.30
N VAL A 24 9.80 -14.82 -6.55
CA VAL A 24 9.65 -13.44 -7.03
C VAL A 24 11.00 -12.70 -6.92
N PRO A 25 11.60 -12.24 -8.04
CA PRO A 25 12.84 -11.48 -8.00
C PRO A 25 12.60 -10.09 -7.39
N VAL A 26 13.48 -9.68 -6.49
CA VAL A 26 13.44 -8.36 -5.86
C VAL A 26 14.53 -7.48 -6.45
N HIS A 27 14.13 -6.32 -6.99
CA HIS A 27 15.05 -5.33 -7.56
C HIS A 27 15.01 -4.03 -6.75
N ARG A 28 16.15 -3.34 -6.68
CA ARG A 28 16.24 -1.96 -6.21
C ARG A 28 15.64 -1.01 -7.24
N ALA A 29 15.41 0.24 -6.84
CA ALA A 29 14.83 1.27 -7.70
C ALA A 29 15.66 1.55 -8.97
N ASP A 30 16.95 1.27 -8.95
CA ASP A 30 17.86 1.38 -10.09
C ASP A 30 17.87 0.14 -11.01
N GLY A 31 17.05 -0.88 -10.69
CA GLY A 31 16.97 -2.14 -11.43
C GLY A 31 17.99 -3.20 -11.00
N THR A 32 18.91 -2.91 -10.08
CA THR A 32 19.86 -3.91 -9.59
C THR A 32 19.17 -4.96 -8.70
N PRO A 33 19.55 -6.26 -8.78
CA PRO A 33 19.02 -7.28 -7.87
C PRO A 33 19.30 -6.92 -6.40
N ALA A 34 18.27 -6.99 -5.55
CA ALA A 34 18.38 -6.70 -4.13
C ALA A 34 19.06 -7.83 -3.35
N ALA A 35 18.81 -9.08 -3.77
CA ALA A 35 19.48 -10.32 -3.38
C ALA A 35 19.21 -11.38 -4.46
N GLU A 36 19.67 -12.61 -4.23
CA GLU A 36 19.29 -13.77 -5.05
C GLU A 36 17.79 -14.08 -4.91
N THR A 37 17.19 -14.63 -5.97
CA THR A 37 15.79 -15.06 -5.95
C THR A 37 15.68 -16.32 -5.11
N GLU A 38 15.02 -16.21 -3.96
CA GLU A 38 14.67 -17.34 -3.11
C GLU A 38 13.19 -17.73 -3.30
N GLU A 39 12.82 -18.94 -2.87
CA GLU A 39 11.41 -19.38 -2.89
C GLU A 39 10.52 -18.44 -2.09
N GLU A 40 11.05 -17.91 -0.98
CA GLU A 40 10.37 -17.03 -0.05
C GLU A 40 11.34 -15.97 0.49
N VAL A 41 10.90 -14.71 0.56
CA VAL A 41 11.64 -13.59 1.16
C VAL A 41 10.74 -12.72 2.03
N TYR A 42 11.31 -12.12 3.08
CA TYR A 42 10.59 -11.24 4.01
C TYR A 42 11.04 -9.79 3.86
N LEU A 43 10.14 -8.92 3.41
CA LEU A 43 10.43 -7.50 3.20
C LEU A 43 9.93 -6.65 4.38
N CYS A 44 10.76 -5.69 4.80
CA CYS A 44 10.45 -4.80 5.90
C CYS A 44 9.21 -3.94 5.57
N ARG A 45 8.20 -4.05 6.42
CA ARG A 45 6.98 -3.22 6.36
C ARG A 45 6.91 -2.14 7.43
N CYS A 46 7.58 -2.36 8.58
CA CYS A 46 7.56 -1.44 9.71
C CYS A 46 8.44 -0.19 9.56
N GLY A 47 9.27 -0.12 8.52
CA GLY A 47 10.25 0.97 8.33
C GLY A 47 11.46 0.94 9.27
N GLY A 48 11.47 0.06 10.28
CA GLY A 48 12.49 0.02 11.33
C GLY A 48 13.77 -0.76 11.00
N SER A 49 13.75 -1.65 9.99
CA SER A 49 14.87 -2.58 9.72
C SER A 49 16.18 -1.85 9.41
N SER A 50 17.30 -2.37 9.90
CA SER A 50 18.65 -1.92 9.51
C SER A 50 19.18 -2.67 8.28
N ASN A 51 18.49 -3.74 7.86
CA ASN A 51 18.83 -4.57 6.69
C ASN A 51 17.86 -4.35 5.53
N LYS A 52 17.44 -3.11 5.27
CA LYS A 52 16.45 -2.82 4.21
C LYS A 52 16.97 -3.28 2.82
N PRO A 53 16.10 -3.83 1.97
CA PRO A 53 14.64 -3.90 2.09
C PRO A 53 14.10 -5.06 2.96
N TYR A 54 14.96 -5.88 3.56
CA TYR A 54 14.58 -7.10 4.27
C TYR A 54 14.16 -6.86 5.72
N CYS A 55 13.35 -7.78 6.24
CA CYS A 55 13.02 -7.83 7.66
C CYS A 55 14.23 -8.26 8.49
N ASP A 56 14.39 -7.66 9.67
CA ASP A 56 15.41 -8.02 10.67
C ASP A 56 14.79 -8.13 12.08
N ASP A 57 13.48 -8.34 12.16
CA ASP A 57 12.71 -8.42 13.42
C ASP A 57 12.69 -7.14 14.27
N THR A 58 13.06 -5.98 13.71
CA THR A 58 12.90 -4.71 14.42
C THR A 58 11.44 -4.44 14.82
N HIS A 59 10.47 -4.94 14.04
CA HIS A 59 9.04 -4.82 14.34
C HIS A 59 8.61 -5.56 15.64
N VAL A 60 9.39 -6.55 16.10
CA VAL A 60 9.15 -7.23 17.38
C VAL A 60 9.66 -6.37 18.55
N ARG A 61 10.75 -5.64 18.33
CA ARG A 61 11.45 -4.84 19.34
C ARG A 61 10.88 -3.42 19.48
N LYS A 62 10.26 -2.92 18.43
CA LYS A 62 9.59 -1.61 18.38
C LYS A 62 8.13 -1.83 17.99
N PRO A 63 7.15 -1.34 18.77
CA PRO A 63 5.74 -1.49 18.43
C PRO A 63 5.46 -1.04 17.00
N TYR A 64 4.94 -1.95 16.19
CA TYR A 64 4.48 -1.71 14.84
C TYR A 64 3.03 -2.18 14.74
N ASP A 65 2.10 -1.24 14.53
CA ASP A 65 0.73 -1.57 14.16
C ASP A 65 0.67 -1.77 12.65
N GLY A 66 0.57 -3.02 12.25
CA GLY A 66 0.47 -3.44 10.85
C GLY A 66 -0.95 -3.72 10.42
N THR A 67 -1.96 -3.32 11.20
CA THR A 67 -3.38 -3.50 10.87
C THR A 67 -3.71 -2.84 9.54
N GLU A 68 -4.34 -3.58 8.62
CA GLU A 68 -4.77 -3.02 7.35
C GLU A 68 -5.95 -2.05 7.57
N ALA A 69 -5.69 -0.76 7.40
CA ALA A 69 -6.68 0.30 7.52
C ALA A 69 -7.26 0.77 6.16
N ALA A 70 -6.89 0.09 5.07
CA ALA A 70 -7.34 0.46 3.72
C ALA A 70 -8.84 0.18 3.58
N ASP A 71 -9.60 1.17 3.12
CA ASP A 71 -11.02 1.03 2.85
C ASP A 71 -11.26 0.19 1.59
N ARG A 72 -11.82 -1.02 1.79
CA ARG A 72 -12.17 -1.97 0.72
C ARG A 72 -13.61 -1.81 0.22
N GLY A 73 -14.30 -0.74 0.60
CA GLY A 73 -15.61 -0.38 0.06
C GLY A 73 -15.58 -0.17 -1.46
N THR A 74 -16.75 -0.01 -2.06
CA THR A 74 -16.82 0.33 -3.49
C THR A 74 -16.41 1.79 -3.67
N THR A 75 -15.90 2.17 -4.84
CA THR A 75 -15.66 3.60 -5.16
C THR A 75 -16.92 4.44 -4.93
N GLU A 76 -18.10 3.87 -5.19
CA GLU A 76 -19.36 4.55 -4.92
C GLU A 76 -19.57 4.84 -3.42
N SER A 77 -19.18 3.95 -2.52
CA SER A 77 -19.32 4.17 -1.08
C SER A 77 -18.26 5.11 -0.50
N ARG A 78 -17.10 5.23 -1.16
CA ARG A 78 -15.96 6.04 -0.68
C ARG A 78 -15.87 7.43 -1.27
N ARG A 79 -16.49 7.65 -2.44
CA ARG A 79 -16.41 8.94 -3.14
C ARG A 79 -17.27 10.00 -2.46
N ASP A 80 -16.72 11.19 -2.36
CA ASP A 80 -17.50 12.40 -2.18
C ASP A 80 -18.14 12.81 -3.50
N VAL A 81 -19.33 13.40 -3.43
CA VAL A 81 -20.06 13.94 -4.58
C VAL A 81 -20.13 15.45 -4.46
N TYR A 82 -19.71 16.13 -5.52
CA TYR A 82 -19.78 17.58 -5.67
C TYR A 82 -20.69 17.91 -6.84
N ASP A 83 -21.94 18.26 -6.53
CA ASP A 83 -22.92 18.64 -7.55
C ASP A 83 -22.68 20.09 -8.02
N GLY A 84 -22.64 20.27 -9.33
CA GLY A 84 -22.61 21.56 -10.02
C GLY A 84 -23.73 21.65 -11.06
N ASP A 85 -23.81 22.80 -11.73
CA ASP A 85 -24.80 23.00 -12.80
C ASP A 85 -24.41 22.20 -14.05
N GLY A 86 -25.13 21.10 -14.31
CA GLY A 86 -24.90 20.20 -15.45
C GLY A 86 -23.69 19.28 -15.35
N ILE A 87 -22.91 19.34 -14.27
CA ILE A 87 -21.71 18.51 -14.04
C ILE A 87 -21.67 18.08 -12.57
N ALA A 88 -21.39 16.80 -12.32
CA ALA A 88 -21.06 16.29 -11.00
C ALA A 88 -19.59 15.81 -10.98
N ILE A 89 -18.87 16.13 -9.91
CA ILE A 89 -17.50 15.67 -9.67
C ILE A 89 -17.52 14.62 -8.57
N TYR A 90 -16.83 13.51 -8.81
CA TYR A 90 -16.65 12.42 -7.86
C TYR A 90 -15.19 12.38 -7.40
N ASP A 91 -14.96 12.53 -6.10
CA ASP A 91 -13.62 12.52 -5.48
C ASP A 91 -13.51 11.31 -4.54
N ASP A 92 -12.75 10.29 -4.93
CA ASP A 92 -12.43 9.15 -4.04
C ASP A 92 -11.05 9.40 -3.41
N ARG A 93 -11.05 9.97 -2.20
CA ARG A 93 -9.81 10.30 -1.51
C ARG A 93 -9.02 9.09 -1.05
N SER A 94 -9.66 7.92 -0.92
CA SER A 94 -8.96 6.71 -0.46
C SER A 94 -7.94 6.21 -1.50
N ILE A 95 -8.05 6.65 -2.76
CA ILE A 95 -7.12 6.33 -3.84
C ILE A 95 -6.22 7.52 -4.21
N CYS A 96 -6.34 8.64 -3.49
CA CYS A 96 -5.59 9.85 -3.78
C CYS A 96 -4.10 9.66 -3.47
N ALA A 97 -3.23 10.09 -4.39
CA ALA A 97 -1.79 10.15 -4.14
C ALA A 97 -1.37 11.31 -3.20
N HIS A 98 -2.34 12.08 -2.71
CA HIS A 98 -2.15 13.26 -1.86
C HIS A 98 -1.19 14.32 -2.44
N ILE A 99 -1.17 14.46 -3.77
CA ILE A 99 -0.33 15.46 -4.47
C ILE A 99 -0.90 16.89 -4.33
N GLY A 100 -2.22 17.04 -4.12
CA GLY A 100 -2.87 18.34 -3.89
C GLY A 100 -3.28 19.12 -5.14
N ASN A 101 -2.88 18.69 -6.35
CA ASN A 101 -3.18 19.42 -7.58
C ASN A 101 -4.67 19.73 -7.80
N CYS A 102 -5.59 18.82 -7.46
CA CYS A 102 -7.03 19.05 -7.61
C CYS A 102 -7.52 20.16 -6.68
N THR A 103 -7.15 20.11 -5.41
CA THR A 103 -7.53 21.11 -4.41
C THR A 103 -6.86 22.46 -4.64
N ASP A 104 -5.59 22.47 -5.07
CA ASP A 104 -4.82 23.69 -5.25
C ASP A 104 -5.26 24.48 -6.49
N ASN A 105 -5.53 23.78 -7.60
CA ASN A 105 -5.92 24.43 -8.85
C ASN A 105 -7.43 24.74 -8.93
N LEU A 106 -8.26 24.08 -8.11
CA LEU A 106 -9.73 24.23 -8.13
C LEU A 106 -10.31 24.29 -6.71
N ALA A 107 -9.75 25.16 -5.86
CA ALA A 107 -10.15 25.29 -4.45
C ALA A 107 -11.63 25.66 -4.23
N SER A 108 -12.30 26.26 -5.21
CA SER A 108 -13.74 26.56 -5.13
C SER A 108 -14.64 25.32 -5.27
N VAL A 109 -14.08 24.20 -5.74
CA VAL A 109 -14.82 22.96 -6.00
C VAL A 109 -14.63 21.97 -4.84
N PHE A 110 -13.39 21.76 -4.39
CA PHE A 110 -13.06 20.70 -3.43
C PHE A 110 -13.01 21.21 -1.99
N LYS A 111 -13.58 20.44 -1.05
CA LYS A 111 -13.56 20.77 0.39
C LYS A 111 -12.24 20.34 1.02
N LEU A 112 -11.49 21.26 1.63
CA LEU A 112 -10.27 20.94 2.37
C LEU A 112 -10.58 20.60 3.85
N GLY A 113 -9.93 19.58 4.40
CA GLY A 113 -9.95 19.31 5.85
C GLY A 113 -11.17 18.55 6.39
N VAL A 114 -11.91 17.84 5.53
CA VAL A 114 -12.80 16.75 5.96
C VAL A 114 -12.04 15.44 6.01
#